data_AF-A0AAN9BEN8-F1
#
_entry.id   AF-A0AAN9BEN8-F1
#
_cell.length_a   1.000
_cell.length_b   1.000
_cell.length_c   1.000
_cell.angle_alpha   90.00
_cell.angle_beta   90.00
_cell.angle_gamma   90.00
#
_symmetry.space_group_name_H-M   'P 1'
#
loop_
_entity.id
_entity.type
_entity.pdbx_description
1 polymer ?
#
loop_
_entity_poly.entity_id
_entity_poly.type
_entity_poly.pdbx_seq_one_letter_code
_entity_poly.pdbx_strand_id
1 'polypeptide(L)'
;MSRATCLDSCPDADLQDDFIKYPHSRIRDYSLTNFPRYGTLTKCVQLCLASSTPCRSFDFMVTSSTMCGASHIARFDVPTNKWEETNYDFEYYQRMCL
;
A
#
# COMPACT_ATOMS: atom_id res chain seq x y z
N MET A 1 -13.78 10.23 -21.05
CA MET A 1 -13.35 9.37 -19.92
C MET A 1 -11.92 8.94 -20.19
N SER A 2 -10.95 9.82 -19.92
CA SER A 2 -9.54 9.50 -20.12
C SER A 2 -9.08 8.61 -18.98
N ARG A 3 -8.75 7.37 -19.32
CA ARG A 3 -8.01 6.39 -18.53
C ARG A 3 -6.80 7.10 -17.93
N ALA A 4 -6.85 7.46 -16.64
CA ALA A 4 -5.69 7.93 -15.90
C ALA A 4 -4.64 6.84 -16.06
N THR A 5 -3.67 7.16 -16.90
CA THR A 5 -2.53 6.30 -17.17
C THR A 5 -1.77 6.39 -15.86
N CYS A 6 -1.44 5.26 -15.23
CA CYS A 6 -0.50 5.23 -14.13
C CYS A 6 0.81 5.84 -14.64
N LEU A 7 0.93 7.16 -14.59
CA LEU A 7 2.09 7.92 -15.00
C LEU A 7 3.13 7.69 -13.91
N ASP A 8 4.38 7.53 -14.34
CA ASP A 8 5.58 7.21 -13.55
C ASP A 8 5.87 8.16 -12.37
N SER A 9 4.98 9.12 -12.09
CA SER A 9 5.00 9.99 -10.91
C SER A 9 3.58 10.24 -10.43
N CYS A 10 3.25 9.72 -9.24
CA CYS A 10 2.05 10.13 -8.52
C CYS A 10 2.45 11.20 -7.47
N PRO A 11 2.25 12.49 -7.68
CA PRO A 11 2.56 13.47 -6.63
C PRO A 11 1.60 13.30 -5.44
N ASP A 12 2.02 13.73 -4.25
CA ASP A 12 1.20 13.55 -3.04
C ASP A 12 -0.16 14.26 -3.13
N ALA A 13 -0.24 15.33 -3.92
CA ALA A 13 -1.47 16.08 -4.17
C ALA A 13 -2.52 15.30 -5.01
N ASP A 14 -2.09 14.33 -5.82
CA ASP A 14 -2.97 13.56 -6.70
C ASP A 14 -3.34 12.19 -6.10
N LEU A 15 -2.81 11.86 -4.91
CA LEU A 15 -3.16 10.65 -4.18
C LEU A 15 -4.63 10.68 -3.74
N GLN A 16 -5.38 9.69 -4.19
CA GLN A 16 -6.78 9.50 -3.83
C GLN A 16 -6.92 8.65 -2.57
N ASP A 17 -8.09 8.72 -1.95
CA ASP A 17 -8.41 7.93 -0.76
C ASP A 17 -8.88 6.50 -1.09
N ASP A 18 -9.04 6.20 -2.39
CA ASP A 18 -9.34 4.87 -2.90
C ASP A 18 -8.07 4.02 -3.05
N PHE A 19 -8.25 2.71 -2.91
CA PHE A 19 -7.15 1.74 -2.97
C PHE A 19 -7.41 0.67 -4.04
N ILE A 20 -6.39 0.39 -4.84
CA ILE A 20 -6.31 -0.81 -5.68
C ILE A 20 -5.72 -1.94 -4.83
N LYS A 21 -6.41 -3.08 -4.84
CA LYS A 21 -5.98 -4.30 -4.18
C LYS A 21 -5.24 -5.21 -5.16
N TYR A 22 -4.10 -5.73 -4.71
CA TYR A 22 -3.30 -6.74 -5.37
C TYR A 22 -3.28 -7.99 -4.47
N PRO A 23 -4.09 -9.01 -4.79
CA PRO A 23 -4.17 -10.24 -3.99
C PRO A 23 -2.84 -11.00 -3.96
N HIS A 24 -2.61 -11.73 -2.86
CA HIS A 24 -1.46 -12.61 -2.69
C HIS A 24 -0.13 -11.92 -3.00
N SER A 25 0.01 -10.68 -2.57
CA SER A 25 1.13 -9.83 -2.94
C SER A 25 1.53 -8.95 -1.77
N ARG A 26 2.82 -8.57 -1.74
CA ARG A 26 3.36 -7.63 -0.75
C ARG A 26 4.64 -6.97 -1.22
N ILE A 27 5.03 -5.92 -0.51
CA ILE A 27 6.38 -5.38 -0.56
C ILE A 27 7.18 -5.89 0.65
N ARG A 28 8.44 -6.26 0.42
CA ARG A 28 9.36 -6.67 1.48
C ARG A 28 10.23 -5.50 1.95
N ASP A 29 10.34 -5.31 3.26
CA ASP A 29 11.26 -4.37 3.91
C ASP A 29 11.02 -2.87 3.65
N TYR A 30 9.84 -2.46 3.16
CA TYR A 30 9.51 -1.04 2.92
C TYR A 30 8.49 -0.45 3.92
N SER A 31 8.20 -1.17 5.00
CA SER A 31 7.25 -0.66 6.00
C SER A 31 7.82 0.54 6.76
N LEU A 32 7.03 1.60 6.87
CA LEU A 32 7.30 2.75 7.71
C LEU A 32 7.51 2.30 9.17
N THR A 33 8.64 2.69 9.77
CA THR A 33 9.03 2.25 11.12
C THR A 33 8.07 2.73 12.22
N ASN A 34 7.44 3.89 12.02
CA ASN A 34 6.51 4.51 12.97
C ASN A 34 5.02 4.25 12.65
N PHE A 35 4.72 3.36 11.71
CA PHE A 35 3.34 3.02 11.41
C PHE A 35 2.84 1.90 12.35
N PRO A 36 1.64 2.02 12.94
CA PRO A 36 1.10 0.95 13.77
C PRO A 36 0.98 -0.32 12.95
N ARG A 37 1.75 -1.35 13.34
CA ARG A 37 1.79 -2.61 12.60
C ARG A 37 0.55 -3.46 12.80
N TYR A 38 -0.30 -3.12 13.77
CA TYR A 38 -1.44 -3.96 14.15
C TYR A 38 -2.77 -3.24 13.93
N GLY A 39 -3.73 -3.92 13.31
CA GLY A 39 -5.07 -3.40 13.07
C GLY A 39 -5.87 -4.26 12.09
N THR A 40 -7.19 -4.04 12.08
CA THR A 40 -8.07 -4.54 11.02
C THR A 40 -7.76 -3.82 9.71
N LEU A 41 -8.18 -4.36 8.57
CA LEU A 41 -8.04 -3.70 7.26
C LEU A 41 -8.56 -2.26 7.27
N THR A 42 -9.74 -2.03 7.85
CA THR A 42 -10.33 -0.68 7.99
C THR A 42 -9.41 0.24 8.79
N LYS A 43 -8.79 -0.26 9.86
CA LYS A 43 -7.86 0.52 10.66
C LYS A 43 -6.60 0.87 9.87
N CYS A 44 -6.10 -0.07 9.06
CA CYS A 44 -4.93 0.16 8.21
C CYS A 44 -5.20 1.23 7.14
N VAL A 45 -6.38 1.20 6.51
CA VAL A 45 -6.83 2.26 5.60
C VAL A 45 -6.87 3.61 6.33
N GLN A 46 -7.56 3.69 7.47
CA GLN A 46 -7.64 4.93 8.24
C GLN A 46 -6.28 5.48 8.65
N LEU A 47 -5.37 4.61 9.10
CA LEU A 47 -4.02 5.01 9.50
C LEU A 47 -3.20 5.47 8.30
N CYS A 48 -3.33 4.82 7.14
CA CYS A 48 -2.66 5.24 5.91
C CYS A 48 -3.12 6.65 5.50
N LEU A 49 -4.42 6.91 5.51
CA LEU A 49 -4.99 8.22 5.16
C LEU A 49 -4.68 9.32 6.18
N ALA A 50 -4.59 8.98 7.47
CA ALA A 50 -4.31 9.93 8.54
C ALA A 50 -2.81 10.18 8.80
N SER A 51 -1.91 9.49 8.08
CA SER A 51 -0.47 9.57 8.29
C SER A 51 0.07 10.93 7.84
N SER A 52 0.91 11.57 8.67
CA SER A 52 1.61 12.81 8.34
C SER A 52 2.67 12.64 7.25
N THR A 53 3.23 11.44 7.13
CA THR A 53 4.05 11.04 5.97
C THR A 53 3.12 10.41 4.94
N PRO A 54 3.16 10.81 3.66
CA PRO A 54 2.26 10.29 2.64
C PRO A 54 2.40 8.76 2.53
N CYS A 55 1.40 8.06 3.03
CA CYS A 55 1.24 6.63 2.79
C CYS A 55 0.74 6.46 1.36
N ARG A 56 1.49 5.69 0.57
CA ARG A 56 1.14 5.37 -0.83
C ARG A 56 0.58 3.98 -0.96
N SER A 57 0.96 3.09 -0.05
CA SER A 57 0.46 1.73 -0.02
C SER A 57 0.60 1.11 1.36
N PHE A 58 0.00 -0.06 1.55
CA PHE A 58 0.29 -0.92 2.70
C PHE A 58 0.12 -2.39 2.35
N ASP A 59 0.90 -3.24 3.01
CA ASP A 59 0.66 -4.68 3.04
C ASP A 59 -0.31 -5.00 4.18
N PHE A 60 -1.23 -5.95 3.98
CA PHE A 60 -2.13 -6.46 5.01
C PHE A 60 -1.99 -7.98 5.12
N MET A 61 -1.71 -8.49 6.32
CA MET A 61 -1.61 -9.93 6.56
C MET A 61 -3.01 -10.52 6.73
N VAL A 62 -3.48 -11.25 5.73
CA VAL A 62 -4.84 -11.81 5.71
C VAL A 62 -5.01 -12.97 6.68
N THR A 63 -3.99 -13.82 6.84
CA THR A 63 -4.07 -15.04 7.66
C THR A 63 -4.28 -14.74 9.14
N SER A 64 -3.70 -13.66 9.64
CA SER A 64 -3.91 -13.19 11.01
C SER A 64 -4.95 -12.06 11.11
N SER A 65 -5.31 -11.44 9.98
CA SER A 65 -6.24 -10.30 9.87
C SER A 65 -5.95 -9.14 10.83
N THR A 66 -4.71 -9.02 11.30
CA THR A 66 -4.33 -8.12 12.40
C THR A 66 -3.08 -7.32 12.13
N MET A 67 -2.42 -7.48 10.97
CA MET A 67 -1.15 -6.80 10.71
C MET A 67 -1.20 -6.00 9.41
N CYS A 68 -0.67 -4.78 9.44
CA CYS A 68 -0.36 -4.02 8.24
C CYS A 68 0.98 -3.29 8.29
N GLY A 69 1.61 -3.17 7.12
CA GLY A 69 2.85 -2.43 6.94
C GLY A 69 2.66 -1.35 5.89
N ALA A 70 2.39 -0.12 6.30
CA ALA A 70 2.30 1.02 5.37
C ALA A 70 3.66 1.38 4.79
N SER A 71 3.65 1.91 3.57
CA SER A 71 4.82 2.35 2.85
C SER A 71 4.57 3.65 2.10
N HIS A 72 5.64 4.37 1.82
CA HIS A 72 5.69 5.60 1.03
C HIS A 72 6.09 5.32 -0.43
N ILE A 73 5.95 4.07 -0.89
CA ILE A 73 6.35 3.63 -2.23
C ILE A 73 5.19 2.89 -2.89
N ALA A 74 5.00 3.08 -4.20
CA ALA A 74 4.01 2.35 -4.97
C ALA A 74 4.61 1.10 -5.62
N ARG A 75 3.78 0.17 -6.07
CA ARG A 75 4.17 -1.10 -6.74
C ARG A 75 5.22 -0.91 -7.83
N PHE A 76 5.07 0.13 -8.65
CA PHE A 76 5.94 0.35 -9.82
C PHE A 76 7.27 1.02 -9.45
N ASP A 77 7.36 1.63 -8.27
CA ASP A 77 8.59 2.26 -7.76
C ASP A 77 9.47 1.28 -6.95
N VAL A 78 8.91 0.13 -6.56
CA VAL A 78 9.60 -0.90 -5.78
C VAL A 78 10.58 -1.68 -6.67
N PRO A 79 11.83 -1.89 -6.22
CA PRO A 79 12.76 -2.79 -6.89
C PRO A 79 12.15 -4.19 -7.07
N THR A 80 12.28 -4.79 -8.26
CA THR A 80 11.63 -6.07 -8.59
C THR A 80 11.93 -7.19 -7.59
N ASN A 81 13.12 -7.21 -6.98
CA ASN A 81 13.51 -8.21 -5.97
C ASN A 81 12.87 -8.00 -4.59
N LYS A 82 12.09 -6.93 -4.40
CA LYS A 82 11.40 -6.58 -3.16
C LYS A 82 9.89 -6.74 -3.28
N TRP A 83 9.38 -6.83 -4.50
CA TRP A 83 8.00 -7.18 -4.76
C TRP A 83 7.83 -8.69 -4.70
N GLU A 84 6.94 -9.16 -3.84
CA GLU A 84 6.60 -10.58 -3.75
C GLU A 84 5.22 -10.80 -4.37
N GLU A 85 5.18 -11.63 -5.41
CA GLU A 85 3.96 -12.20 -5.97
C GLU A 85 3.73 -13.58 -5.36
N THR A 86 2.47 -14.03 -5.35
CA THR A 86 2.05 -15.34 -4.84
C THR A 86 2.26 -15.55 -3.34
N ASN A 87 2.38 -14.47 -2.56
CA ASN A 87 2.42 -14.53 -1.11
C ASN A 87 1.00 -14.57 -0.53
N TYR A 88 0.47 -15.78 -0.32
CA TYR A 88 -0.91 -16.00 0.16
C TYR A 88 -1.19 -15.49 1.58
N ASP A 89 -0.16 -15.15 2.35
CA ASP A 89 -0.33 -14.59 3.68
C ASP A 89 -0.71 -13.10 3.64
N PHE A 90 -0.54 -12.43 2.49
CA PHE A 90 -0.68 -10.99 2.37
C PHE A 90 -1.51 -10.52 1.18
N GLU A 91 -2.08 -9.33 1.35
CA GLU A 91 -2.68 -8.53 0.30
C GLU A 91 -2.03 -7.15 0.29
N TYR A 92 -1.72 -6.66 -0.90
CA TYR A 92 -1.12 -5.33 -1.08
C TYR A 92 -2.19 -4.34 -1.53
N TYR A 93 -2.23 -3.17 -0.89
CA TYR A 93 -3.17 -2.10 -1.18
C TYR A 93 -2.40 -0.85 -1.55
N GLN A 94 -2.64 -0.31 -2.74
CA GLN A 94 -2.02 0.92 -3.21
C GLN A 94 -3.08 2.00 -3.40
N ARG A 95 -2.79 3.22 -2.95
CA ARG A 95 -3.65 4.36 -3.24
C ARG A 95 -3.71 4.62 -4.75
N MET A 96 -4.90 4.99 -5.21
CA MET A 96 -5.09 5.42 -6.59
C MET A 96 -4.47 6.80 -6.80
N CYS A 97 -4.07 7.08 -8.03
CA CYS A 97 -3.59 8.38 -8.46
C CYS A 97 -4.45 8.83 -9.64
N LEU A 98 -4.76 10.13 -9.71
CA LEU A 98 -5.50 10.75 -10.83
C LEU A 98 -4.56 11.30 -11.90
#